data_AF-A0A849XQ15-F1
#
_entry.id   AF-A0A849XQ15-F1
#
_cell.length_a   1.000
_cell.length_b   1.000
_cell.length_c   1.000
_cell.angle_alpha   90.00
_cell.angle_beta   90.00
_cell.angle_gamma   90.00
#
_symmetry.space_group_name_H-M   'P 1'
#
loop_
_entity.id
_entity.type
_entity.pdbx_description
1 polymer ?
#
loop_
_entity_poly.entity_id
_entity_poly.type
_entity_poly.pdbx_seq_one_letter_code
_entity_poly.pdbx_strand_id
1 'polypeptide(L)'
;MAEFDYEVVDGRKIRVRPQEVVSEIDENGYFVRQPNHFTEGFGEGKNPVEKGRYHLVWAKLCHWSNRASIVRELLGLEDAISVNMVDHAKHEKNLGWEFVYDKDHIDPVLGIQFLSEAYYKADDDYTGRTTVPALIDTKTGKVVNNDYTWLTNYFEVDFKPFHKKGAPDLYPEELRKDIDEMNEWLFDNINNGVYKATFARSKEAYWDAYNSFYAAMDILEKRLENQRFLFGDYVTDSDVRLYVTLARLDIRYTWQLGHTKHRLIDYPNLWGYARDLYQIPAFRNNTYFKDFANPNNKKVGALFFESFNARFLDEINFDAYWGAPHDRAHLSSNPGNKFKAEEQ
;
A
#
# COMPACT_ATOMS: atom_id res chain seq x y z
N MET A 1 -5.58 -19.86 26.83
CA MET A 1 -5.52 -20.07 25.37
C MET A 1 -6.78 -19.46 24.81
N ALA A 2 -6.66 -18.58 23.84
CA ALA A 2 -7.85 -18.03 23.19
C ALA A 2 -8.54 -19.13 22.36
N GLU A 3 -9.87 -19.18 22.40
CA GLU A 3 -10.65 -20.09 21.56
C GLU A 3 -10.80 -19.49 20.17
N PHE A 4 -10.43 -20.25 19.15
CA PHE A 4 -10.45 -19.80 17.77
C PHE A 4 -11.41 -20.66 16.93
N ASP A 5 -12.13 -19.99 16.04
CA ASP A 5 -12.97 -20.66 15.05
C ASP A 5 -12.16 -21.01 13.79
N TYR A 6 -12.56 -22.09 13.12
CA TYR A 6 -11.87 -22.62 11.94
C TYR A 6 -12.86 -22.99 10.84
N GLU A 7 -12.34 -23.06 9.61
CA GLU A 7 -13.00 -23.59 8.42
C GLU A 7 -12.03 -24.57 7.74
N VAL A 8 -12.57 -25.59 7.05
CA VAL A 8 -11.75 -26.52 6.26
C VAL A 8 -11.91 -26.15 4.79
N VAL A 9 -10.83 -25.71 4.16
CA VAL A 9 -10.76 -25.36 2.73
C VAL A 9 -9.73 -26.27 2.09
N ASP A 10 -10.14 -27.06 1.09
CA ASP A 10 -9.26 -27.99 0.36
C ASP A 10 -8.42 -28.91 1.27
N GLY A 11 -9.00 -29.34 2.39
CA GLY A 11 -8.35 -30.19 3.39
C GLY A 11 -7.42 -29.46 4.37
N ARG A 12 -7.28 -28.14 4.25
CA ARG A 12 -6.52 -27.29 5.18
C ARG A 12 -7.42 -26.71 6.24
N LYS A 13 -6.97 -26.73 7.51
CA LYS A 13 -7.67 -26.11 8.63
C LYS A 13 -7.25 -24.65 8.74
N ILE A 14 -8.11 -23.73 8.29
CA ILE A 14 -7.85 -22.30 8.25
C ILE A 14 -8.60 -21.61 9.37
N ARG A 15 -7.92 -20.76 10.12
CA ARG A 15 -8.51 -20.01 11.23
C ARG A 15 -9.25 -18.78 10.70
N VAL A 16 -10.43 -18.51 11.28
CA VAL A 16 -11.28 -17.38 10.90
C VAL A 16 -10.67 -16.06 11.36
N ARG A 17 -10.63 -15.08 10.46
CA ARG A 17 -10.08 -13.75 10.65
C ARG A 17 -11.08 -12.81 11.34
N PRO A 18 -10.64 -11.98 12.30
CA PRO A 18 -11.49 -10.95 12.91
C PRO A 18 -11.96 -9.89 11.89
N GLN A 19 -13.10 -9.25 12.16
CA GLN A 19 -13.69 -8.21 11.30
C GLN A 19 -13.31 -6.80 11.75
N GLU A 20 -12.82 -5.97 10.82
CA GLU A 20 -12.35 -4.59 11.04
C GLU A 20 -13.34 -3.72 11.81
N VAL A 21 -14.58 -3.67 11.34
CA VAL A 21 -15.62 -2.75 11.84
C VAL A 21 -16.11 -3.07 13.24
N VAL A 22 -15.68 -4.21 13.79
CA VAL A 22 -16.01 -4.66 15.15
C VAL A 22 -14.87 -4.36 16.11
N SER A 23 -13.61 -4.49 15.67
CA SER A 23 -12.43 -4.39 16.53
C SER A 23 -11.72 -3.03 16.49
N GLU A 24 -11.95 -2.22 15.45
CA GLU A 24 -11.20 -0.99 15.17
C GLU A 24 -12.06 0.28 15.29
N ILE A 25 -13.14 0.24 16.05
CA ILE A 25 -14.01 1.40 16.31
C ILE A 25 -14.06 1.65 17.81
N ASP A 26 -13.75 2.87 18.24
CA ASP A 26 -13.85 3.25 19.65
C ASP A 26 -15.29 3.60 20.07
N GLU A 27 -15.49 3.87 21.37
CA GLU A 27 -16.78 4.21 21.95
C GLU A 27 -17.44 5.49 21.37
N ASN A 28 -16.63 6.36 20.76
CA ASN A 28 -17.06 7.62 20.15
C ASN A 28 -17.28 7.48 18.63
N GLY A 29 -17.10 6.28 18.08
CA GLY A 29 -17.28 5.98 16.67
C GLY A 29 -16.08 6.34 15.78
N TYR A 30 -14.91 6.63 16.37
CA TYR A 30 -13.67 6.85 15.63
C TYR A 30 -13.03 5.53 15.22
N PHE A 31 -12.48 5.50 14.02
CA PHE A 31 -11.68 4.38 13.55
C PHE A 31 -10.28 4.43 14.16
N VAL A 32 -9.93 3.38 14.92
CA VAL A 32 -8.63 3.18 15.55
C VAL A 32 -7.99 1.95 14.91
N ARG A 33 -7.02 2.20 14.04
CA ARG A 33 -6.31 1.14 13.30
C ARG A 33 -5.55 0.22 14.25
N GLN A 34 -5.63 -1.08 13.98
CA GLN A 34 -4.83 -2.11 14.61
C GLN A 34 -3.33 -1.82 14.43
N PRO A 35 -2.53 -1.91 15.52
CA PRO A 35 -1.09 -1.76 15.42
C PRO A 35 -0.42 -2.89 14.64
N ASN A 36 0.81 -2.63 14.17
CA ASN A 36 1.68 -3.68 13.62
C ASN A 36 2.11 -4.64 14.73
N HIS A 37 2.38 -5.90 14.38
CA HIS A 37 2.67 -6.96 15.36
C HIS A 37 4.08 -7.51 15.21
N PHE A 38 4.51 -7.77 13.98
CA PHE A 38 5.85 -8.21 13.65
C PHE A 38 6.64 -6.98 13.17
N THR A 39 7.35 -6.33 14.09
CA THR A 39 8.06 -5.06 13.84
C THR A 39 9.58 -5.18 14.01
N GLU A 40 10.10 -6.39 14.10
CA GLU A 40 11.54 -6.62 14.22
C GLU A 40 12.24 -6.21 12.90
N GLY A 41 13.32 -5.42 13.01
CA GLY A 41 14.12 -4.96 11.88
C GLY A 41 15.05 -6.04 11.32
N PHE A 42 15.98 -5.65 10.43
CA PHE A 42 16.90 -6.57 9.74
C PHE A 42 18.36 -6.28 10.07
N GLY A 43 19.23 -7.29 10.01
CA GLY A 43 20.66 -7.18 10.36
C GLY A 43 21.22 -8.45 11.00
N GLU A 44 22.35 -8.39 11.72
CA GLU A 44 23.04 -9.57 12.31
C GLU A 44 22.25 -10.34 13.40
N GLY A 45 20.97 -10.04 13.59
CA GLY A 45 20.09 -10.65 14.60
C GLY A 45 19.08 -11.66 14.02
N LYS A 46 17.83 -11.56 14.46
CA LYS A 46 16.76 -12.53 14.15
C LYS A 46 16.41 -12.58 12.66
N ASN A 47 16.54 -11.46 11.97
CA ASN A 47 16.22 -11.31 10.55
C ASN A 47 17.49 -10.90 9.76
N PRO A 48 18.41 -11.84 9.46
CA PRO A 48 19.62 -11.53 8.71
C PRO A 48 19.34 -11.22 7.24
N VAL A 49 19.96 -10.14 6.77
CA VAL A 49 19.88 -9.66 5.39
C VAL A 49 20.58 -10.65 4.46
N GLU A 50 19.79 -11.54 3.85
CA GLU A 50 20.26 -12.61 2.97
C GLU A 50 19.51 -12.58 1.63
N LYS A 51 20.27 -12.57 0.53
CA LYS A 51 19.70 -12.59 -0.82
C LYS A 51 18.86 -13.86 -1.02
N GLY A 52 17.61 -13.69 -1.45
CA GLY A 52 16.68 -14.78 -1.76
C GLY A 52 16.02 -15.42 -0.54
N ARG A 53 16.27 -14.94 0.68
CA ARG A 53 15.66 -15.51 1.90
C ARG A 53 14.22 -15.06 2.12
N TYR A 54 13.88 -13.84 1.71
CA TYR A 54 12.60 -13.22 2.05
C TYR A 54 11.61 -13.23 0.89
N HIS A 55 10.34 -13.35 1.26
CA HIS A 55 9.20 -13.34 0.35
C HIS A 55 8.19 -12.28 0.78
N LEU A 56 7.98 -11.27 -0.06
CA LEU A 56 7.02 -10.19 0.15
C LEU A 56 5.64 -10.61 -0.36
N VAL A 57 4.66 -10.68 0.54
CA VAL A 57 3.26 -10.84 0.17
C VAL A 57 2.56 -9.48 0.23
N TRP A 58 1.91 -9.10 -0.86
CA TRP A 58 1.21 -7.82 -0.99
C TRP A 58 -0.10 -7.95 -1.78
N ALA A 59 -0.92 -6.90 -1.80
CA ALA A 59 -2.18 -6.91 -2.54
C ALA A 59 -2.34 -5.63 -3.36
N LYS A 60 -2.81 -5.77 -4.61
CA LYS A 60 -3.06 -4.65 -5.52
C LYS A 60 -3.90 -3.56 -4.87
N LEU A 61 -4.97 -3.91 -4.18
CA LEU A 61 -5.89 -2.95 -3.57
C LEU A 61 -5.30 -2.23 -2.34
N CYS A 62 -4.37 -2.86 -1.63
CA CYS A 62 -3.85 -2.35 -0.36
C CYS A 62 -2.72 -1.34 -0.59
N HIS A 63 -3.00 -0.05 -0.36
CA HIS A 63 -2.02 1.01 -0.55
C HIS A 63 -0.82 0.91 0.40
N TRP A 64 -0.97 0.32 1.59
CA TRP A 64 0.15 0.08 2.52
C TRP A 64 1.18 -0.86 1.89
N SER A 65 0.69 -1.99 1.35
CA SER A 65 1.55 -3.01 0.75
C SER A 65 2.12 -2.59 -0.61
N ASN A 66 1.39 -1.71 -1.32
CA ASN A 66 1.81 -1.15 -2.60
C ASN A 66 3.13 -0.38 -2.49
N ARG A 67 3.38 0.29 -1.35
CA ARG A 67 4.64 1.03 -1.09
C ARG A 67 5.85 0.11 -1.18
N ALA A 68 5.79 -1.03 -0.48
CA ALA A 68 6.86 -2.01 -0.46
C ALA A 68 7.14 -2.57 -1.86
N SER A 69 6.11 -2.78 -2.68
CA SER A 69 6.28 -3.23 -4.06
C SER A 69 6.96 -2.17 -4.95
N ILE A 70 6.57 -0.90 -4.82
CA ILE A 70 7.19 0.21 -5.56
C ILE A 70 8.66 0.37 -5.14
N VAL A 71 8.94 0.42 -3.84
CA VAL A 71 10.30 0.61 -3.30
C VAL A 71 11.20 -0.55 -3.71
N ARG A 72 10.72 -1.80 -3.65
CA ARG A 72 11.44 -2.98 -4.11
C ARG A 72 11.92 -2.85 -5.56
N GLU A 73 11.06 -2.38 -6.47
CA GLU A 73 11.41 -2.19 -7.89
C GLU A 73 12.32 -0.96 -8.11
N LEU A 74 12.09 0.13 -7.36
CA LEU A 74 12.95 1.31 -7.41
C LEU A 74 14.40 0.96 -7.04
N LEU A 75 14.60 0.18 -5.99
CA LEU A 75 15.91 -0.23 -5.48
C LEU A 75 16.53 -1.41 -6.25
N GLY A 76 15.76 -2.11 -7.08
CA GLY A 76 16.25 -3.24 -7.85
C GLY A 76 16.42 -4.52 -7.02
N LEU A 77 15.54 -4.73 -6.05
CA LEU A 77 15.60 -5.84 -5.09
C LEU A 77 14.91 -7.11 -5.60
N GLU A 78 14.61 -7.21 -6.89
CA GLU A 78 13.79 -8.31 -7.42
C GLU A 78 14.42 -9.69 -7.25
N ASP A 79 15.76 -9.76 -7.35
CA ASP A 79 16.54 -10.98 -7.14
C ASP A 79 16.78 -11.29 -5.64
N ALA A 80 16.61 -10.30 -4.77
CA ALA A 80 16.91 -10.43 -3.34
C ALA A 80 15.67 -10.75 -2.51
N ILE A 81 14.53 -10.18 -2.89
CA ILE A 81 13.26 -10.37 -2.22
C ILE A 81 12.28 -10.86 -3.27
N SER A 82 11.84 -12.11 -3.13
CA SER A 82 10.78 -12.66 -3.98
C SER A 82 9.43 -12.04 -3.60
N VAL A 83 8.43 -12.09 -4.48
CA VAL A 83 7.14 -11.46 -4.24
C VAL A 83 6.00 -12.35 -4.71
N ASN A 84 4.86 -12.29 -4.02
CA ASN A 84 3.60 -12.82 -4.52
C ASN A 84 2.41 -11.94 -4.10
N MET A 85 1.29 -12.10 -4.80
CA MET A 85 0.08 -11.31 -4.62
C MET A 85 -1.05 -12.14 -4.05
N VAL A 86 -1.83 -11.50 -3.18
CA VAL A 86 -3.05 -12.05 -2.60
C VAL A 86 -4.25 -11.17 -2.96
N ASP A 87 -5.44 -11.77 -2.89
CA ASP A 87 -6.72 -11.06 -2.93
C ASP A 87 -7.73 -11.74 -1.99
N HIS A 88 -8.94 -11.20 -1.94
CA HIS A 88 -10.06 -11.85 -1.26
C HIS A 88 -10.81 -12.78 -2.20
N ALA A 89 -11.01 -14.04 -1.78
CA ALA A 89 -11.99 -14.93 -2.40
C ALA A 89 -13.26 -15.02 -1.54
N LYS A 90 -14.33 -15.51 -2.18
CA LYS A 90 -15.62 -15.72 -1.52
C LYS A 90 -15.62 -17.06 -0.78
N HIS A 91 -15.59 -17.00 0.53
CA HIS A 91 -15.78 -18.13 1.45
C HIS A 91 -17.02 -17.90 2.32
N GLU A 92 -17.48 -18.94 3.03
CA GLU A 92 -18.59 -18.79 3.99
C GLU A 92 -18.18 -17.94 5.19
N LYS A 93 -16.96 -18.15 5.71
CA LYS A 93 -16.38 -17.31 6.76
C LYS A 93 -15.30 -16.38 6.20
N ASN A 94 -14.93 -15.38 7.00
CA ASN A 94 -13.85 -14.45 6.66
C ASN A 94 -12.50 -15.12 6.91
N LEU A 95 -11.85 -15.63 5.85
CA LEU A 95 -10.54 -16.30 5.94
C LEU A 95 -9.36 -15.38 5.60
N GLY A 96 -9.63 -14.14 5.20
CA GLY A 96 -8.61 -13.12 4.94
C GLY A 96 -8.06 -13.14 3.51
N TRP A 97 -6.74 -13.03 3.42
CA TRP A 97 -6.00 -12.96 2.15
C TRP A 97 -5.65 -14.35 1.64
N GLU A 98 -5.99 -14.63 0.39
CA GLU A 98 -5.76 -15.89 -0.30
C GLU A 98 -4.92 -15.65 -1.57
N PHE A 99 -4.11 -16.64 -1.94
CA PHE A 99 -3.26 -16.60 -3.14
C PHE A 99 -4.06 -16.92 -4.42
N VAL A 100 -5.15 -16.17 -4.65
CA VAL A 100 -6.14 -16.42 -5.72
C VAL A 100 -5.58 -16.36 -7.15
N TYR A 101 -4.39 -15.79 -7.31
CA TYR A 101 -3.71 -15.66 -8.60
C TYR A 101 -2.88 -16.90 -8.95
N ASP A 102 -2.62 -17.77 -7.99
CA ASP A 102 -1.82 -18.97 -8.17
C ASP A 102 -2.67 -20.18 -8.54
N LYS A 103 -2.01 -21.17 -9.14
CA LYS A 103 -2.61 -22.47 -9.39
C LYS A 103 -3.05 -23.10 -8.07
N ASP A 104 -4.28 -23.59 -8.04
CA ASP A 104 -4.89 -24.21 -6.86
C ASP A 104 -4.94 -23.28 -5.64
N HIS A 105 -4.78 -21.97 -5.86
CA HIS A 105 -4.67 -20.91 -4.85
C HIS A 105 -3.53 -21.12 -3.84
N ILE A 106 -2.45 -21.80 -4.23
CA ILE A 106 -1.31 -22.10 -3.35
C ILE A 106 -0.09 -21.32 -3.81
N ASP A 107 0.50 -20.54 -2.89
CA ASP A 107 1.77 -19.89 -3.11
C ASP A 107 2.87 -20.93 -3.40
N PRO A 108 3.56 -20.86 -4.55
CA PRO A 108 4.52 -21.88 -4.96
C PRO A 108 5.83 -21.88 -4.15
N VAL A 109 6.14 -20.77 -3.44
CA VAL A 109 7.33 -20.63 -2.60
C VAL A 109 7.05 -21.11 -1.17
N LEU A 110 5.88 -20.77 -0.64
CA LEU A 110 5.50 -20.96 0.76
C LEU A 110 4.65 -22.21 0.98
N GLY A 111 3.97 -22.71 -0.05
CA GLY A 111 3.09 -23.88 0.04
C GLY A 111 1.82 -23.66 0.86
N ILE A 112 1.39 -22.41 1.03
CA ILE A 112 0.20 -22.00 1.79
C ILE A 112 -0.89 -21.47 0.86
N GLN A 113 -2.15 -21.62 1.26
CA GLN A 113 -3.31 -21.11 0.54
C GLN A 113 -3.75 -19.74 1.06
N PHE A 114 -3.62 -19.51 2.37
CA PHE A 114 -3.96 -18.25 3.01
C PHE A 114 -2.75 -17.65 3.70
N LEU A 115 -2.59 -16.32 3.59
CA LEU A 115 -1.53 -15.58 4.30
C LEU A 115 -1.59 -15.82 5.82
N SER A 116 -2.78 -16.08 6.34
CA SER A 116 -2.99 -16.33 7.77
C SER A 116 -2.24 -17.55 8.30
N GLU A 117 -1.96 -18.55 7.46
CA GLU A 117 -1.14 -19.72 7.83
C GLU A 117 0.27 -19.29 8.28
N ALA A 118 0.89 -18.33 7.58
CA ALA A 118 2.21 -17.81 7.94
C ALA A 118 2.20 -16.92 9.21
N TYR A 119 1.10 -16.19 9.43
CA TYR A 119 0.90 -15.39 10.64
C TYR A 119 0.80 -16.27 11.88
N TYR A 120 -0.06 -17.29 11.84
CA TYR A 120 -0.27 -18.15 13.00
C TYR A 120 0.94 -19.05 13.26
N LYS A 121 1.66 -19.46 12.22
CA LYS A 121 2.96 -20.14 12.39
C LYS A 121 4.01 -19.25 13.09
N ALA A 122 3.93 -17.94 12.92
CA ALA A 122 4.81 -16.99 13.59
C ALA A 122 4.40 -16.76 15.05
N ASP A 123 3.10 -16.67 15.30
CA ASP A 123 2.50 -16.49 16.63
C ASP A 123 1.10 -17.15 16.68
N ASP A 124 1.01 -18.30 17.36
CA ASP A 124 -0.23 -19.10 17.45
C ASP A 124 -1.32 -18.37 18.26
N ASP A 125 -0.93 -17.45 19.16
CA ASP A 125 -1.84 -16.67 20.00
C ASP A 125 -2.26 -15.35 19.32
N TYR A 126 -1.76 -15.06 18.11
CA TYR A 126 -2.07 -13.82 17.40
C TYR A 126 -3.59 -13.66 17.19
N THR A 127 -4.18 -12.59 17.71
CA THR A 127 -5.64 -12.33 17.64
C THR A 127 -6.03 -11.25 16.63
N GLY A 128 -5.04 -10.60 16.00
CA GLY A 128 -5.28 -9.54 15.04
C GLY A 128 -5.62 -10.04 13.63
N ARG A 129 -5.86 -9.07 12.75
CA ARG A 129 -6.01 -9.27 11.31
C ARG A 129 -4.66 -9.60 10.71
N THR A 130 -4.66 -10.62 9.87
CA THR A 130 -3.51 -10.94 9.01
C THR A 130 -3.49 -9.92 7.88
N THR A 131 -2.50 -9.04 7.87
CA THR A 131 -2.42 -7.87 6.99
C THR A 131 -1.38 -8.06 5.89
N VAL A 132 -1.50 -7.25 4.83
CA VAL A 132 -0.42 -7.00 3.90
C VAL A 132 0.06 -5.55 4.07
N PRO A 133 1.35 -5.23 3.87
CA PRO A 133 2.42 -6.13 3.45
C PRO A 133 2.80 -7.11 4.57
N ALA A 134 3.27 -8.29 4.16
CA ALA A 134 3.90 -9.25 5.07
C ALA A 134 5.18 -9.75 4.42
N LEU A 135 6.31 -9.58 5.11
CA LEU A 135 7.57 -10.19 4.74
C LEU A 135 7.71 -11.52 5.48
N ILE A 136 7.88 -12.59 4.72
CA ILE A 136 7.94 -13.96 5.21
C ILE A 136 9.35 -14.49 5.00
N ASP A 137 9.92 -15.08 6.04
CA ASP A 137 11.19 -15.82 5.93
C ASP A 137 10.91 -17.19 5.31
N THR A 138 11.39 -17.43 4.10
CA THR A 138 11.14 -18.67 3.36
C THR A 138 11.72 -19.91 4.04
N LYS A 139 12.76 -19.76 4.89
CA LYS A 139 13.32 -20.88 5.64
C LYS A 139 12.39 -21.38 6.75
N THR A 140 11.67 -20.46 7.38
CA THR A 140 10.80 -20.78 8.53
C THR A 140 9.32 -20.81 8.13
N GLY A 141 8.94 -20.18 7.03
CA GLY A 141 7.55 -19.95 6.60
C GLY A 141 6.77 -19.04 7.54
N LYS A 142 7.47 -18.22 8.35
CA LYS A 142 6.87 -17.32 9.35
C LYS A 142 6.89 -15.89 8.84
N VAL A 143 5.85 -15.14 9.14
CA VAL A 143 5.89 -13.67 9.02
C VAL A 143 6.95 -13.15 9.98
N VAL A 144 7.92 -12.40 9.45
CA VAL A 144 8.99 -11.77 10.23
C VAL A 144 8.80 -10.27 10.38
N ASN A 145 8.09 -9.65 9.43
CA ASN A 145 7.78 -8.23 9.49
C ASN A 145 6.44 -7.94 8.77
N ASN A 146 5.55 -7.20 9.41
CA ASN A 146 4.35 -6.64 8.78
C ASN A 146 4.22 -5.12 9.03
N ASP A 147 5.34 -4.48 9.38
CA ASP A 147 5.40 -3.09 9.72
C ASP A 147 5.37 -2.21 8.48
N TYR A 148 4.16 -1.89 8.01
CA TYR A 148 4.00 -1.02 6.83
C TYR A 148 4.55 0.40 7.01
N THR A 149 4.95 0.80 8.22
CA THR A 149 5.55 2.11 8.51
C THR A 149 7.03 2.11 8.19
N TRP A 150 7.76 1.05 8.56
CA TRP A 150 9.22 0.99 8.47
C TRP A 150 9.75 0.02 7.41
N LEU A 151 8.90 -0.86 6.86
CA LEU A 151 9.34 -1.88 5.91
C LEU A 151 10.07 -1.32 4.69
N THR A 152 9.63 -0.17 4.15
CA THR A 152 10.34 0.48 3.03
C THR A 152 11.72 0.98 3.45
N ASN A 153 11.86 1.53 4.66
CA ASN A 153 13.14 2.00 5.17
C ASN A 153 14.12 0.84 5.42
N TYR A 154 13.64 -0.33 5.84
CA TYR A 154 14.50 -1.52 5.90
C TYR A 154 14.99 -1.93 4.51
N PHE A 155 14.15 -1.84 3.48
CA PHE A 155 14.61 -2.08 2.11
C PHE A 155 15.66 -1.05 1.70
N GLU A 156 15.46 0.23 2.01
CA GLU A 156 16.37 1.32 1.64
C GLU A 156 17.72 1.28 2.38
N VAL A 157 17.73 0.84 3.63
CA VAL A 157 18.93 0.91 4.49
C VAL A 157 19.58 -0.46 4.66
N ASP A 158 18.83 -1.45 5.15
CA ASP A 158 19.40 -2.74 5.55
C ASP A 158 19.73 -3.60 4.33
N PHE A 159 18.86 -3.56 3.29
CA PHE A 159 19.04 -4.32 2.05
C PHE A 159 19.92 -3.62 1.00
N LYS A 160 20.54 -2.48 1.35
CA LYS A 160 21.46 -1.72 0.48
C LYS A 160 22.53 -2.56 -0.22
N PRO A 161 23.16 -3.59 0.41
CA PRO A 161 24.12 -4.46 -0.28
C PRO A 161 23.58 -5.19 -1.52
N PHE A 162 22.26 -5.26 -1.70
CA PHE A 162 21.61 -5.93 -2.82
C PHE A 162 20.98 -4.97 -3.83
N HIS A 163 21.13 -3.65 -3.63
CA HIS A 163 20.57 -2.66 -4.55
C HIS A 163 21.22 -2.75 -5.93
N LYS A 164 20.43 -2.46 -6.97
CA LYS A 164 20.97 -2.33 -8.33
C LYS A 164 21.93 -1.15 -8.42
N LYS A 165 22.84 -1.19 -9.39
CA LYS A 165 23.73 -0.06 -9.65
C LYS A 165 22.93 1.19 -10.00
N GLY A 166 23.22 2.30 -9.31
CA GLY A 166 22.49 3.56 -9.48
C GLY A 166 21.07 3.55 -8.92
N ALA A 167 20.78 2.69 -7.94
CA ALA A 167 19.55 2.78 -7.16
C ALA A 167 19.37 4.19 -6.58
N PRO A 168 18.11 4.67 -6.48
CA PRO A 168 17.81 5.97 -5.91
C PRO A 168 17.93 5.94 -4.38
N ASP A 169 18.49 7.01 -3.81
CA ASP A 169 18.48 7.22 -2.36
C ASP A 169 17.14 7.84 -1.94
N LEU A 170 16.20 6.99 -1.53
CA LEU A 170 14.84 7.38 -1.14
C LEU A 170 14.77 7.90 0.30
N TYR A 171 15.77 7.61 1.13
CA TYR A 171 15.82 7.96 2.55
C TYR A 171 17.21 8.45 2.98
N PRO A 172 17.67 9.54 2.34
CA PRO A 172 19.02 10.06 2.52
C PRO A 172 19.22 10.58 3.94
N GLU A 173 20.39 10.34 4.52
CA GLU A 173 20.69 10.63 5.93
C GLU A 173 20.37 12.08 6.33
N GLU A 174 20.65 13.04 5.45
CA GLU A 174 20.43 14.46 5.72
C GLU A 174 18.95 14.87 5.78
N LEU A 175 18.04 14.07 5.20
CA LEU A 175 16.60 14.36 5.20
C LEU A 175 15.78 13.42 6.10
N ARG A 176 16.38 12.39 6.72
CA ARG A 176 15.63 11.36 7.47
C ARG A 176 14.66 11.94 8.49
N LYS A 177 15.14 12.91 9.29
CA LYS A 177 14.30 13.57 10.29
C LYS A 177 13.07 14.23 9.65
N ASP A 178 13.27 15.01 8.58
CA ASP A 178 12.16 15.72 7.95
C ASP A 178 11.22 14.76 7.21
N ILE A 179 11.77 13.67 6.63
CA ILE A 179 11.00 12.58 6.03
C ILE A 179 10.14 11.88 7.09
N ASP A 180 10.68 11.57 8.26
CA ASP A 180 9.95 10.92 9.34
C ASP A 180 8.78 11.79 9.83
N GLU A 181 9.04 13.08 10.07
CA GLU A 181 8.01 14.05 10.47
C GLU A 181 6.91 14.19 9.39
N MET A 182 7.30 14.29 8.12
CA MET A 182 6.35 14.34 7.00
C MET A 182 5.56 13.03 6.89
N ASN A 183 6.20 11.89 7.08
CA ASN A 183 5.59 10.57 6.96
C ASN A 183 4.57 10.29 8.07
N GLU A 184 4.84 10.76 9.30
CA GLU A 184 3.87 10.74 10.39
C GLU A 184 2.66 11.63 10.06
N TRP A 185 2.92 12.86 9.58
CA TRP A 185 1.85 13.77 9.16
C TRP A 185 1.01 13.21 8.00
N LEU A 186 1.65 12.61 6.99
CA LEU A 186 1.00 11.95 5.87
C LEU A 186 0.18 10.74 6.35
N PHE A 187 0.70 9.95 7.29
CA PHE A 187 -0.04 8.85 7.87
C PHE A 187 -1.33 9.35 8.49
N ASP A 188 -1.27 10.34 9.37
CA ASP A 188 -2.43 10.76 10.14
C ASP A 188 -3.49 11.47 9.32
N ASN A 189 -3.07 12.32 8.39
CA ASN A 189 -3.95 13.24 7.68
C ASN A 189 -4.34 12.75 6.29
N ILE A 190 -3.50 11.96 5.62
CA ILE A 190 -3.72 11.52 4.24
C ILE A 190 -3.99 10.02 4.16
N ASN A 191 -3.00 9.19 4.50
CA ASN A 191 -3.06 7.75 4.25
C ASN A 191 -4.06 7.04 5.15
N ASN A 192 -4.02 7.31 6.45
CA ASN A 192 -5.00 6.83 7.41
C ASN A 192 -6.23 7.74 7.46
N GLY A 193 -6.10 9.03 7.10
CA GLY A 193 -7.20 9.99 7.04
C GLY A 193 -8.38 9.51 6.20
N VAL A 194 -8.11 8.94 5.01
CA VAL A 194 -9.19 8.36 4.17
C VAL A 194 -9.93 7.19 4.84
N TYR A 195 -9.22 6.38 5.63
CA TYR A 195 -9.82 5.27 6.38
C TYR A 195 -10.59 5.76 7.61
N LYS A 196 -10.05 6.77 8.33
CA LYS A 196 -10.73 7.41 9.46
C LYS A 196 -12.12 7.91 9.04
N ALA A 197 -12.21 8.58 7.88
CA ALA A 197 -13.49 9.04 7.33
C ALA A 197 -14.38 7.88 6.84
N THR A 198 -13.82 6.92 6.09
CA THR A 198 -14.59 5.80 5.50
C THR A 198 -15.21 4.89 6.57
N PHE A 199 -14.50 4.63 7.67
CA PHE A 199 -14.91 3.68 8.69
C PHE A 199 -15.57 4.31 9.91
N ALA A 200 -15.66 5.65 9.98
CA ALA A 200 -16.37 6.34 11.05
C ALA A 200 -17.77 5.77 11.29
N ARG A 201 -18.18 5.75 12.57
CA ARG A 201 -19.49 5.30 13.04
C ARG A 201 -20.29 6.38 13.77
N SER A 202 -19.73 7.59 13.88
CA SER A 202 -20.42 8.81 14.30
C SER A 202 -20.24 9.92 13.27
N LYS A 203 -21.13 10.92 13.28
CA LYS A 203 -21.05 12.07 12.36
C LYS A 203 -19.87 12.96 12.69
N GLU A 204 -19.58 13.09 13.97
CA GLU A 204 -18.47 13.86 14.54
C GLU A 204 -17.15 13.27 14.04
N ALA A 205 -16.92 11.97 14.24
CA ALA A 205 -15.71 11.30 13.75
C ALA A 205 -15.55 11.38 12.22
N TYR A 206 -16.65 11.29 11.48
CA TYR A 206 -16.64 11.46 10.03
C TYR A 206 -16.19 12.86 9.63
N TRP A 207 -16.82 13.91 10.18
CA TRP A 207 -16.51 15.29 9.80
C TRP A 207 -15.11 15.71 10.22
N ASP A 208 -14.62 15.25 11.37
CA ASP A 208 -13.25 15.53 11.83
C ASP A 208 -12.21 14.92 10.88
N ALA A 209 -12.39 13.66 10.50
CA ALA A 209 -11.50 12.99 9.56
C ALA A 209 -11.60 13.56 8.14
N TYR A 210 -12.83 13.82 7.67
CA TYR A 210 -13.10 14.35 6.34
C TYR A 210 -12.52 15.76 6.16
N ASN A 211 -12.75 16.65 7.13
CA ASN A 211 -12.23 18.02 7.07
C ASN A 211 -10.70 18.05 7.18
N SER A 212 -10.11 17.24 8.07
CA SER A 212 -8.66 17.12 8.21
C SER A 212 -8.00 16.60 6.92
N PHE A 213 -8.59 15.59 6.27
CA PHE A 213 -8.07 15.06 5.01
C PHE A 213 -8.02 16.13 3.90
N TYR A 214 -9.12 16.85 3.67
CA TYR A 214 -9.13 17.87 2.62
C TYR A 214 -8.28 19.10 2.98
N ALA A 215 -8.20 19.49 4.26
CA ALA A 215 -7.27 20.53 4.68
C ALA A 215 -5.81 20.13 4.40
N ALA A 216 -5.46 18.86 4.62
CA ALA A 216 -4.13 18.34 4.30
C ALA A 216 -3.87 18.27 2.79
N MET A 217 -4.87 17.90 1.99
CA MET A 217 -4.77 17.99 0.52
C MET A 217 -4.51 19.43 0.06
N ASP A 218 -5.19 20.43 0.63
CA ASP A 218 -5.00 21.85 0.31
C ASP A 218 -3.58 22.34 0.69
N ILE A 219 -3.03 21.85 1.82
CA ILE A 219 -1.64 22.13 2.24
C ILE A 219 -0.64 21.54 1.24
N LEU A 220 -0.82 20.28 0.84
CA LEU A 220 0.06 19.61 -0.11
C LEU A 220 0.00 20.25 -1.50
N GLU A 221 -1.19 20.62 -1.96
CA GLU A 221 -1.38 21.37 -3.20
C GLU A 221 -0.56 22.66 -3.20
N LYS A 222 -0.62 23.43 -2.10
CA LYS A 222 0.15 24.67 -1.97
C LYS A 222 1.66 24.43 -1.92
N ARG A 223 2.10 23.37 -1.23
CA ARG A 223 3.53 22.99 -1.17
C ARG A 223 4.08 22.65 -2.54
N LEU A 224 3.34 21.85 -3.30
CA LEU A 224 3.74 21.33 -4.62
C LEU A 224 3.63 22.34 -5.76
N GLU A 225 3.17 23.56 -5.49
CA GLU A 225 3.20 24.69 -6.42
C GLU A 225 4.64 25.10 -6.79
N ASN A 226 5.56 25.05 -5.81
CA ASN A 226 6.92 25.59 -5.96
C ASN A 226 8.02 24.53 -5.89
N GLN A 227 7.65 23.25 -5.77
CA GLN A 227 8.58 22.14 -5.64
C GLN A 227 8.08 20.98 -6.48
N ARG A 228 8.99 20.28 -7.17
CA ARG A 228 8.62 19.14 -8.01
C ARG A 228 8.09 17.97 -7.16
N PHE A 229 8.81 17.62 -6.10
CA PHE A 229 8.49 16.57 -5.12
C PHE A 229 8.47 17.12 -3.68
N LEU A 230 8.08 16.30 -2.70
CA LEU A 230 7.85 16.76 -1.33
C LEU A 230 9.08 17.39 -0.66
N PHE A 231 10.28 16.98 -1.04
CA PHE A 231 11.55 17.53 -0.55
C PHE A 231 12.39 18.22 -1.65
N GLY A 232 11.72 18.78 -2.66
CA GLY A 232 12.36 19.56 -3.72
C GLY A 232 12.52 18.79 -5.02
N ASP A 233 13.76 18.44 -5.37
CA ASP A 233 14.14 17.97 -6.72
C ASP A 233 13.94 16.48 -6.96
N TYR A 234 14.03 15.67 -5.91
CA TYR A 234 14.12 14.22 -6.02
C TYR A 234 13.02 13.53 -5.23
N VAL A 235 12.57 12.38 -5.76
CA VAL A 235 11.63 11.48 -5.11
C VAL A 235 12.26 10.89 -3.86
N THR A 236 11.54 10.93 -2.74
CA THR A 236 11.88 10.26 -1.47
C THR A 236 10.80 9.24 -1.09
N ASP A 237 11.02 8.51 0.00
CA ASP A 237 10.03 7.59 0.59
C ASP A 237 8.67 8.27 0.85
N SER A 238 8.66 9.55 1.27
CA SER A 238 7.42 10.32 1.47
C SER A 238 6.60 10.45 0.18
N ASP A 239 7.25 10.59 -0.97
CA ASP A 239 6.55 10.72 -2.24
C ASP A 239 5.85 9.41 -2.61
N VAL A 240 6.48 8.26 -2.33
CA VAL A 240 5.87 6.92 -2.47
C VAL A 240 4.64 6.80 -1.56
N ARG A 241 4.76 7.22 -0.29
CA ARG A 241 3.65 7.16 0.68
C ARG A 241 2.46 8.02 0.27
N LEU A 242 2.70 9.22 -0.26
CA LEU A 242 1.64 10.09 -0.75
C LEU A 242 0.99 9.50 -2.02
N TYR A 243 1.82 9.07 -2.98
CA TYR A 243 1.36 8.58 -4.28
C TYR A 243 0.30 7.47 -4.17
N VAL A 244 0.54 6.46 -3.33
CA VAL A 244 -0.35 5.30 -3.24
C VAL A 244 -1.77 5.67 -2.79
N THR A 245 -1.94 6.78 -2.06
CA THR A 245 -3.24 7.35 -1.72
C THR A 245 -3.81 8.14 -2.89
N LEU A 246 -3.03 9.01 -3.53
CA LEU A 246 -3.49 9.80 -4.68
C LEU A 246 -3.96 8.92 -5.84
N ALA A 247 -3.23 7.84 -6.16
CA ALA A 247 -3.57 6.87 -7.21
C ALA A 247 -4.94 6.21 -7.01
N ARG A 248 -5.46 6.19 -5.78
CA ARG A 248 -6.76 5.59 -5.42
C ARG A 248 -7.85 6.62 -5.17
N LEU A 249 -7.52 7.92 -5.09
CA LEU A 249 -8.46 8.96 -4.66
C LEU A 249 -9.70 9.01 -5.56
N ASP A 250 -9.52 9.40 -6.83
CA ASP A 250 -10.66 9.59 -7.76
C ASP A 250 -11.31 8.29 -8.21
N ILE A 251 -10.53 7.20 -8.23
CA ILE A 251 -10.98 5.91 -8.76
C ILE A 251 -11.75 5.12 -7.70
N ARG A 252 -11.41 5.30 -6.41
CA ARG A 252 -11.98 4.49 -5.33
C ARG A 252 -12.41 5.29 -4.09
N TYR A 253 -11.54 6.15 -3.54
CA TYR A 253 -11.85 6.75 -2.23
C TYR A 253 -12.97 7.78 -2.29
N THR A 254 -13.12 8.53 -3.39
CA THR A 254 -14.24 9.48 -3.55
C THR A 254 -15.61 8.83 -3.35
N TRP A 255 -15.78 7.55 -3.72
CA TRP A 255 -17.00 6.77 -3.50
C TRP A 255 -17.22 6.37 -2.04
N GLN A 256 -16.16 6.32 -1.24
CA GLN A 256 -16.16 5.83 0.14
C GLN A 256 -16.16 6.98 1.17
N LEU A 257 -15.58 8.13 0.81
CA LEU A 257 -15.46 9.30 1.67
C LEU A 257 -16.77 10.09 1.82
N GLY A 258 -17.84 9.71 1.12
CA GLY A 258 -19.11 10.42 1.12
C GLY A 258 -19.18 11.48 0.01
N HIS A 259 -19.64 12.69 0.34
CA HIS A 259 -19.68 13.77 -0.65
C HIS A 259 -18.28 14.09 -1.16
N THR A 260 -18.13 14.33 -2.47
CA THR A 260 -16.83 14.69 -3.05
C THR A 260 -16.66 16.21 -2.99
N LYS A 261 -15.76 16.72 -2.13
CA LYS A 261 -15.42 18.15 -2.08
C LYS A 261 -14.55 18.55 -3.27
N HIS A 262 -13.44 17.85 -3.49
CA HIS A 262 -12.56 18.02 -4.63
C HIS A 262 -12.05 16.66 -5.12
N ARG A 263 -12.00 16.47 -6.43
CA ARG A 263 -11.31 15.33 -7.05
C ARG A 263 -9.82 15.63 -7.10
N LEU A 264 -8.98 14.61 -7.25
CA LEU A 264 -7.54 14.77 -7.51
C LEU A 264 -7.31 15.67 -8.72
N ILE A 265 -8.07 15.49 -9.80
CA ILE A 265 -7.93 16.31 -11.01
C ILE A 265 -8.25 17.81 -10.79
N ASP A 266 -9.00 18.14 -9.73
CA ASP A 266 -9.31 19.54 -9.38
C ASP A 266 -8.13 20.22 -8.65
N TYR A 267 -7.11 19.46 -8.23
CA TYR A 267 -5.85 19.93 -7.66
C TYR A 267 -4.73 19.91 -8.71
N PRO A 268 -4.43 21.03 -9.41
CA PRO A 268 -3.52 21.02 -10.54
C PRO A 268 -2.09 20.57 -10.19
N ASN A 269 -1.56 20.97 -9.02
CA ASN A 269 -0.21 20.58 -8.62
C ASN A 269 -0.16 19.11 -8.20
N LEU A 270 -1.08 18.66 -7.34
CA LEU A 270 -1.18 17.25 -6.94
C LEU A 270 -1.47 16.32 -8.12
N TRP A 271 -2.31 16.73 -9.06
CA TRP A 271 -2.60 15.94 -10.26
C TRP A 271 -1.38 15.84 -11.18
N GLY A 272 -0.68 16.95 -11.41
CA GLY A 272 0.58 16.93 -12.13
C GLY A 272 1.61 16.04 -11.42
N TYR A 273 1.72 16.16 -10.09
CA TYR A 273 2.67 15.44 -9.25
C TYR A 273 2.42 13.93 -9.30
N ALA A 274 1.17 13.51 -9.16
CA ALA A 274 0.80 12.10 -9.19
C ALA A 274 1.07 11.47 -10.58
N ARG A 275 0.88 12.24 -11.66
CA ARG A 275 1.27 11.81 -13.02
C ARG A 275 2.78 11.79 -13.25
N ASP A 276 3.52 12.75 -12.71
CA ASP A 276 5.00 12.76 -12.76
C ASP A 276 5.56 11.49 -12.11
N LEU A 277 5.03 11.11 -10.94
CA LEU A 277 5.40 9.86 -10.28
C LEU A 277 4.94 8.63 -11.07
N TYR A 278 3.69 8.60 -11.57
CA TYR A 278 3.20 7.46 -12.36
C TYR A 278 4.04 7.17 -13.59
N GLN A 279 4.62 8.19 -14.24
CA GLN A 279 5.48 7.99 -15.40
C GLN A 279 6.83 7.32 -15.08
N ILE A 280 7.14 7.12 -13.79
CA ILE A 280 8.26 6.28 -13.36
C ILE A 280 7.83 4.81 -13.46
N PRO A 281 8.60 3.92 -14.14
CA PRO A 281 8.21 2.52 -14.35
C PRO A 281 7.79 1.79 -13.07
N ALA A 282 8.53 1.93 -11.97
CA ALA A 282 8.21 1.29 -10.70
C ALA A 282 6.85 1.70 -10.12
N PHE A 283 6.46 2.97 -10.26
CA PHE A 283 5.13 3.42 -9.83
C PHE A 283 4.04 2.88 -10.76
N ARG A 284 4.27 2.94 -12.08
CA ARG A 284 3.34 2.43 -13.10
C ARG A 284 3.06 0.94 -12.95
N ASN A 285 4.12 0.13 -12.88
CA ASN A 285 4.05 -1.34 -12.87
C ASN A 285 3.36 -1.88 -11.61
N ASN A 286 3.34 -1.08 -10.55
CA ASN A 286 2.73 -1.41 -9.28
C ASN A 286 1.36 -0.72 -9.06
N THR A 287 0.75 -0.17 -10.12
CA THR A 287 -0.53 0.55 -10.03
C THR A 287 -1.60 -0.09 -10.92
N TYR A 288 -2.64 -0.63 -10.27
CA TYR A 288 -3.65 -1.49 -10.88
C TYR A 288 -5.01 -0.80 -10.91
N PHE A 289 -5.14 0.24 -11.73
CA PHE A 289 -6.34 1.09 -11.74
C PHE A 289 -7.64 0.34 -12.04
N LYS A 290 -7.59 -0.71 -12.87
CA LYS A 290 -8.75 -1.57 -13.14
C LYS A 290 -9.21 -2.28 -11.85
N ASP A 291 -8.29 -2.90 -11.13
CA ASP A 291 -8.57 -3.55 -9.86
C ASP A 291 -9.10 -2.53 -8.83
N PHE A 292 -8.57 -1.30 -8.80
CA PHE A 292 -9.08 -0.25 -7.89
C PHE A 292 -10.54 0.12 -8.18
N ALA A 293 -10.86 0.27 -9.47
CA ALA A 293 -12.16 0.70 -9.99
C ALA A 293 -13.24 -0.39 -9.85
N ASN A 294 -12.86 -1.67 -9.91
CA ASN A 294 -13.76 -2.80 -9.76
C ASN A 294 -13.10 -3.95 -8.95
N PRO A 295 -12.97 -3.81 -7.63
CA PRO A 295 -12.25 -4.76 -6.78
C PRO A 295 -12.89 -6.15 -6.75
N ASN A 296 -14.19 -6.24 -7.00
CA ASN A 296 -14.92 -7.49 -6.93
C ASN A 296 -14.94 -8.22 -8.29
N ASN A 297 -14.41 -7.58 -9.34
CA ASN A 297 -14.44 -8.02 -10.73
C ASN A 297 -15.81 -8.59 -11.19
N LYS A 298 -16.90 -8.01 -10.67
CA LYS A 298 -18.25 -8.54 -10.94
C LYS A 298 -18.75 -7.98 -12.27
N LYS A 299 -18.69 -8.78 -13.34
CA LYS A 299 -19.62 -8.64 -14.48
C LYS A 299 -20.98 -9.14 -14.01
N VAL A 300 -21.72 -8.27 -13.33
CA VAL A 300 -23.06 -8.63 -12.85
C VAL A 300 -23.98 -8.55 -14.06
N GLY A 301 -24.49 -9.69 -14.53
CA GLY A 301 -25.48 -9.77 -15.61
C GLY A 301 -26.85 -9.17 -15.27
N ALA A 302 -26.89 -8.07 -14.52
CA ALA A 302 -28.08 -7.31 -14.21
C ALA A 302 -28.47 -6.47 -15.43
N LEU A 303 -29.52 -6.90 -16.13
CA LEU A 303 -29.93 -6.35 -17.43
C LEU A 303 -30.39 -4.87 -17.42
N PHE A 304 -30.51 -4.20 -16.25
CA PHE A 304 -31.06 -2.83 -16.18
C PHE A 304 -30.14 -1.78 -15.50
N PHE A 305 -29.25 -2.14 -14.56
CA PHE A 305 -28.35 -1.21 -13.85
C PHE A 305 -26.92 -1.75 -13.68
N GLU A 306 -26.36 -2.34 -14.73
CA GLU A 306 -24.93 -2.69 -14.73
C GLU A 306 -24.06 -1.44 -14.67
N SER A 307 -23.04 -1.43 -13.79
CA SER A 307 -22.18 -0.25 -13.59
C SER A 307 -21.30 0.02 -14.81
N PHE A 308 -20.85 1.27 -15.00
CA PHE A 308 -19.91 1.62 -16.07
C PHE A 308 -18.67 0.71 -16.07
N ASN A 309 -18.08 0.50 -14.88
CA ASN A 309 -16.88 -0.32 -14.72
C ASN A 309 -17.14 -1.82 -15.00
N ALA A 310 -18.36 -2.33 -14.81
CA ALA A 310 -18.66 -3.71 -15.19
C ALA A 310 -18.73 -3.89 -16.71
N ARG A 311 -19.16 -2.85 -17.45
CA ARG A 311 -19.31 -2.91 -18.91
C ARG A 311 -18.04 -2.56 -19.69
N PHE A 312 -17.37 -1.48 -19.31
CA PHE A 312 -16.39 -0.80 -20.17
C PHE A 312 -15.01 -0.63 -19.56
N LEU A 313 -14.76 -1.11 -18.35
CA LEU A 313 -13.47 -0.92 -17.68
C LEU A 313 -12.30 -1.51 -18.48
N ASP A 314 -12.54 -2.61 -19.20
CA ASP A 314 -11.52 -3.24 -20.03
C ASP A 314 -11.06 -2.34 -21.19
N GLU A 315 -11.94 -1.46 -21.68
CA GLU A 315 -11.70 -0.49 -22.75
C GLU A 315 -11.03 0.81 -22.27
N ILE A 316 -10.97 1.04 -20.95
CA ILE A 316 -10.34 2.25 -20.40
C ILE A 316 -8.82 2.12 -20.41
N ASN A 317 -8.18 3.01 -21.17
CA ASN A 317 -6.74 3.16 -21.20
C ASN A 317 -6.28 4.15 -20.13
N PHE A 318 -6.10 3.68 -18.89
CA PHE A 318 -5.59 4.52 -17.80
C PHE A 318 -4.19 5.11 -18.08
N ASP A 319 -3.35 4.40 -18.84
CA ASP A 319 -2.02 4.90 -19.23
C ASP A 319 -2.11 6.17 -20.08
N ALA A 320 -3.12 6.30 -20.94
CA ALA A 320 -3.30 7.49 -21.75
C ALA A 320 -3.58 8.74 -20.89
N TYR A 321 -4.27 8.58 -19.77
CA TYR A 321 -4.62 9.68 -18.87
C TYR A 321 -3.49 9.98 -17.86
N TRP A 322 -3.01 8.94 -17.18
CA TRP A 322 -1.99 9.08 -16.14
C TRP A 322 -0.58 9.27 -16.73
N GLY A 323 -0.33 8.78 -17.94
CA GLY A 323 0.90 9.00 -18.70
C GLY A 323 0.92 10.29 -19.54
N ALA A 324 -0.15 11.10 -19.49
CA ALA A 324 -0.19 12.38 -20.21
C ALA A 324 0.83 13.38 -19.63
N PRO A 325 1.40 14.30 -20.46
CA PRO A 325 2.37 15.30 -20.00
C PRO A 325 1.87 16.11 -18.79
N HIS A 326 2.74 16.25 -17.78
CA HIS A 326 2.40 16.90 -16.51
C HIS A 326 3.06 18.27 -16.30
N ASP A 327 4.06 18.63 -17.12
CA ASP A 327 4.81 19.89 -17.07
C ASP A 327 5.30 20.26 -15.66
N ARG A 328 5.97 19.33 -14.96
CA ARG A 328 6.55 19.58 -13.62
C ARG A 328 8.07 19.59 -13.59
N ALA A 329 8.71 19.24 -14.70
CA ALA A 329 10.17 19.22 -14.78
C ALA A 329 10.78 20.60 -14.53
N HIS A 330 10.09 21.68 -14.93
CA HIS A 330 10.55 23.07 -14.73
C HIS A 330 10.63 23.50 -13.26
N LEU A 331 9.98 22.77 -12.34
CA LEU A 331 10.04 23.02 -10.90
C LEU A 331 11.29 22.44 -10.24
N SER A 332 12.14 21.74 -11.00
CA SER A 332 13.37 21.13 -10.50
C SER A 332 14.61 21.84 -11.03
N SER A 333 15.62 21.95 -10.18
CA SER A 333 16.98 22.36 -10.58
C SER A 333 17.65 21.33 -11.50
N ASN A 334 17.17 20.08 -11.50
CA ASN A 334 17.66 18.96 -12.29
C ASN A 334 16.52 18.29 -13.08
N PRO A 335 15.94 18.97 -14.10
CA PRO A 335 14.70 18.54 -14.76
C PRO A 335 14.76 17.15 -15.38
N GLY A 336 15.96 16.72 -15.82
CA GLY A 336 16.18 15.43 -16.47
C GLY A 336 16.24 14.23 -15.52
N ASN A 337 16.35 14.45 -14.21
CA ASN A 337 16.47 13.38 -13.22
C ASN A 337 15.37 13.51 -12.17
N LYS A 338 14.76 12.39 -11.79
CA LYS A 338 13.76 12.32 -10.71
C LYS A 338 14.33 11.78 -9.40
N PHE A 339 15.58 11.32 -9.43
CA PHE A 339 16.21 10.64 -8.30
C PHE A 339 17.62 11.18 -8.05
N LYS A 340 17.96 11.26 -6.77
CA LYS A 340 19.34 11.33 -6.31
C LYS A 340 19.86 9.89 -6.26
N ALA A 341 20.99 9.60 -6.89
CA ALA A 341 21.59 8.27 -6.81
C ALA A 341 22.21 8.06 -5.42
N GLU A 342 22.15 6.82 -4.94
CA GLU A 342 22.89 6.43 -3.74
C GLU A 342 24.41 6.63 -3.93
N GLU A 343 25.07 7.09 -2.87
CA GLU A 343 26.52 6.97 -2.76
C GLU A 343 26.86 5.48 -2.56
N GLN A 344 27.62 4.93 -3.51
CA GLN A 344 28.04 3.52 -3.56
C GLN A 344 29.33 3.27 -2.80
#